data_AF-A0A7L0Q4X2-F1
#
_entry.id   AF-A0A7L0Q4X2-F1
#
_cell.length_a   1.000
_cell.length_b   1.000
_cell.length_c   1.000
_cell.angle_alpha   90.00
_cell.angle_beta   90.00
_cell.angle_gamma   90.00
#
_symmetry.space_group_name_H-M   'P 1'
#
loop_
_entity.id
_entity.type
_entity.pdbx_description
1 polymer ?
#
loop_
_entity_poly.entity_id
_entity_poly.type
_entity_poly.pdbx_seq_one_letter_code
_entity_poly.pdbx_strand_id
1 'polypeptide(L)'
;PLARRVLLAALLVLATPAVTLLLGIFLQRELVEAPASAAEGWQLFLAALAEGLLQHHLYGSLLFPFLALCAHPCWLLLWNVLFWK
;
A
#
# COMPACT_ATOMS: atom_id res chain seq x y z
N PRO A 1 -15.60 -12.42 19.90
CA PRO A 1 -14.53 -13.24 19.25
C PRO A 1 -14.45 -13.03 17.73
N LEU A 2 -15.57 -13.11 17.01
CA LEU A 2 -15.61 -12.89 15.55
C LEU A 2 -15.37 -11.42 15.17
N ALA A 3 -16.06 -10.48 15.82
CA ALA A 3 -15.93 -9.05 15.55
C ALA A 3 -14.49 -8.52 15.70
N ARG A 4 -13.76 -8.98 16.73
CA ARG A 4 -12.35 -8.63 16.94
C ARG A 4 -11.46 -9.13 15.79
N ARG A 5 -11.72 -10.34 15.26
CA ARG A 5 -10.97 -10.90 14.14
C ARG A 5 -11.26 -10.16 12.83
N VAL A 6 -12.51 -9.80 12.59
CA VAL A 6 -12.91 -8.98 11.44
C VAL A 6 -12.26 -7.60 11.50
N LEU A 7 -12.24 -6.97 12.67
CA LEU A 7 -11.58 -5.67 12.87
C LEU A 7 -10.07 -5.76 12.59
N LEU A 8 -9.39 -6.79 13.10
CA LEU A 8 -7.97 -7.01 12.85
C LEU A 8 -7.67 -7.31 11.37
N ALA A 9 -8.53 -8.08 10.71
CA ALA A 9 -8.40 -8.34 9.27
C ALA A 9 -8.59 -7.06 8.44
N ALA A 10 -9.56 -6.23 8.78
CA ALA A 10 -9.76 -4.93 8.12
C ALA A 10 -8.54 -4.01 8.33
N LEU A 11 -8.02 -3.93 9.56
CA LEU A 11 -6.80 -3.17 9.86
C LEU A 11 -5.60 -3.68 9.06
N LEU A 12 -5.44 -5.00 8.93
CA LEU A 12 -4.40 -5.62 8.12
C LEU A 12 -4.51 -5.22 6.64
N VAL A 13 -5.72 -5.25 6.08
CA VAL A 13 -5.98 -4.86 4.69
C VAL A 13 -5.67 -3.37 4.49
N LEU A 14 -6.12 -2.51 5.40
CA LEU A 14 -5.87 -1.07 5.36
C LEU A 14 -4.37 -0.73 5.50
N ALA A 15 -3.62 -1.53 6.24
CA ALA A 15 -2.17 -1.38 6.41
C ALA A 15 -1.36 -1.94 5.23
N THR A 16 -1.99 -2.58 4.23
CA THR A 16 -1.25 -3.06 3.06
C THR A 16 -0.70 -1.89 2.25
N PRO A 17 0.50 -2.03 1.65
CA PRO A 17 1.09 -1.01 0.77
C PRO A 17 0.17 -0.60 -0.39
N ALA A 18 -0.64 -1.53 -0.90
CA ALA A 18 -1.59 -1.27 -1.98
C ALA A 18 -2.70 -0.30 -1.55
N VAL A 19 -3.28 -0.51 -0.37
CA VAL A 19 -4.35 0.35 0.15
C VAL A 19 -3.79 1.70 0.57
N THR A 20 -2.59 1.74 1.17
CA THR A 20 -1.93 3.02 1.49
C THR A 20 -1.61 3.83 0.23
N LEU A 21 -1.13 3.19 -0.84
CA LEU A 21 -0.89 3.85 -2.13
C LEU A 21 -2.19 4.40 -2.73
N LEU A 22 -3.25 3.59 -2.76
CA LEU A 22 -4.55 3.99 -3.30
C LEU A 22 -5.15 5.17 -2.52
N LEU A 23 -5.12 5.13 -1.18
CA LEU A 23 -5.59 6.23 -0.34
C LEU A 23 -4.71 7.49 -0.51
N GLY A 24 -3.40 7.31 -0.66
CA GLY A 24 -2.47 8.41 -0.92
C GLY A 24 -2.79 9.14 -2.23
N ILE A 25 -3.20 8.43 -3.28
CA ILE A 25 -3.64 9.02 -4.54
C ILE A 25 -4.89 9.89 -4.34
N PHE A 26 -5.91 9.39 -3.64
CA PHE A 26 -7.10 10.19 -3.34
C PHE A 26 -6.77 11.41 -2.49
N LEU A 27 -5.95 11.25 -1.44
CA LEU A 27 -5.52 12.36 -0.60
C LEU A 27 -4.75 13.41 -1.39
N GLN A 28 -3.83 13.00 -2.26
CA GLN A 28 -3.09 13.89 -3.14
C GLN A 28 -4.01 14.66 -4.09
N ARG A 29 -5.07 14.01 -4.59
CA ARG A 29 -6.08 14.63 -5.46
C ARG A 29 -6.94 15.66 -4.75
N GLU A 30 -7.33 15.39 -3.52
CA GLU A 30 -7.99 16.37 -2.64
C GLU A 30 -7.08 17.58 -2.38
N LEU A 31 -5.78 17.36 -2.13
CA LEU A 31 -4.81 18.45 -1.89
C LEU A 31 -4.61 19.38 -3.08
N VAL A 32 -4.80 18.88 -4.31
CA VAL A 32 -4.66 19.65 -5.55
C VAL A 32 -6.02 20.17 -6.04
N GLU A 33 -7.05 20.11 -5.20
CA GLU A 33 -8.41 20.60 -5.49
C GLU A 33 -9.03 19.93 -6.74
N ALA A 34 -8.57 18.73 -7.09
CA ALA A 34 -8.99 17.96 -8.26
C ALA A 34 -9.41 16.54 -7.83
N PRO A 35 -10.51 16.40 -7.07
CA PRO A 35 -10.94 15.14 -6.50
C PRO A 35 -11.19 14.11 -7.61
N ALA A 36 -10.63 12.92 -7.44
CA ALA A 36 -10.81 11.83 -8.39
C ALA A 36 -12.06 11.03 -8.02
N SER A 37 -12.85 10.64 -9.02
CA SER A 37 -13.86 9.60 -8.84
C SER A 37 -13.22 8.25 -8.54
N ALA A 38 -14.00 7.28 -8.05
CA ALA A 38 -13.49 5.93 -7.76
C ALA A 38 -12.83 5.26 -8.98
N ALA A 39 -13.41 5.45 -10.17
CA ALA A 39 -12.88 4.90 -11.41
C ALA A 39 -11.56 5.56 -11.82
N GLU A 40 -11.48 6.89 -11.72
CA GLU A 40 -10.24 7.63 -12.01
C GLU A 40 -9.15 7.31 -11.00
N GLY A 41 -9.48 7.23 -9.70
CA GLY A 41 -8.53 6.81 -8.67
C GLY A 41 -7.98 5.41 -8.91
N TRP A 42 -8.83 4.49 -9.38
CA TRP A 42 -8.40 3.15 -9.80
C TRP A 42 -7.46 3.19 -11.01
N GLN A 43 -7.74 4.01 -12.03
CA GLN A 43 -6.85 4.18 -13.18
C GLN A 43 -5.50 4.78 -12.79
N LEU A 44 -5.50 5.79 -11.91
CA LEU A 44 -4.27 6.40 -11.40
C LEU A 44 -3.44 5.42 -10.57
N PHE A 45 -4.10 4.57 -9.79
CA PHE A 45 -3.45 3.49 -9.05
C PHE A 45 -2.78 2.48 -9.99
N LEU A 46 -3.49 2.02 -11.03
CA LEU A 46 -2.90 1.13 -12.03
C LEU A 46 -1.75 1.80 -12.79
N ALA A 47 -1.84 3.10 -13.10
CA ALA A 47 -0.77 3.86 -13.72
C ALA A 47 0.47 3.94 -12.83
N ALA A 48 0.30 4.27 -11.54
CA ALA A 48 1.40 4.30 -10.57
C ALA A 48 2.06 2.93 -10.38
N LEU A 49 1.28 1.85 -10.39
CA LEU A 49 1.80 0.48 -10.36
C LEU A 49 2.59 0.14 -11.62
N ALA A 50 2.05 0.46 -12.80
CA ALA A 50 2.73 0.22 -14.07
C ALA A 50 4.04 1.01 -14.18
N GLU A 51 4.04 2.27 -13.72
CA GLU A 51 5.23 3.10 -13.64
C GLU A 51 6.25 2.52 -12.66
N GLY A 52 5.82 2.09 -11.48
CA GLY A 52 6.69 1.42 -10.50
C GLY A 52 7.30 0.12 -11.04
N LEU A 53 6.53 -0.67 -11.80
CA LEU A 53 6.99 -1.89 -12.46
C LEU A 53 8.00 -1.58 -13.57
N LEU A 54 7.71 -0.57 -14.39
CA LEU A 54 8.57 -0.12 -15.47
C LEU A 54 9.88 0.43 -14.90
N GLN A 55 9.83 1.25 -13.85
CA GLN A 55 11.01 1.75 -13.16
C GLN A 55 11.81 0.62 -12.50
N HIS A 56 11.15 -0.40 -11.95
CA HIS A 56 11.82 -1.60 -11.45
C HIS A 56 12.56 -2.35 -12.56
N HIS A 57 11.95 -2.48 -13.73
CA HIS A 57 12.54 -3.14 -14.89
C HIS A 57 13.71 -2.33 -15.49
N LEU A 58 13.56 -1.00 -15.59
CA LEU A 58 14.55 -0.11 -16.23
C LEU A 58 15.73 0.26 -15.31
N TYR A 59 15.48 0.46 -14.02
CA TYR A 59 16.50 0.94 -13.07
C TYR A 59 17.02 -0.12 -12.12
N GLY A 60 16.54 -1.37 -12.22
CA GLY A 60 17.10 -2.55 -11.57
C GLY A 60 17.37 -2.42 -10.07
N SER A 61 16.49 -2.96 -9.24
CA SER A 61 16.71 -3.35 -7.83
C SER A 61 17.53 -2.42 -6.90
N LEU A 62 17.72 -1.13 -7.15
CA LEU A 62 18.44 -0.27 -6.18
C LEU A 62 17.49 0.27 -5.12
N LEU A 63 16.31 0.76 -5.50
CA LEU A 63 15.30 1.25 -4.54
C LEU A 63 14.44 0.14 -3.92
N PHE A 64 14.21 -0.94 -4.67
CA PHE A 64 13.37 -2.05 -4.25
C PHE A 64 13.86 -2.80 -3.00
N PRO A 65 15.15 -3.11 -2.80
CA PRO A 65 15.64 -3.76 -1.59
C PRO A 65 15.59 -2.84 -0.38
N PHE A 66 15.73 -1.51 -0.51
CA PHE A 66 15.56 -0.61 0.65
C PHE A 66 14.10 -0.48 1.06
N LEU A 67 13.18 -0.37 0.09
CA LEU A 67 11.74 -0.40 0.35
C LEU A 67 11.31 -1.76 0.92
N ALA A 68 11.83 -2.86 0.38
CA ALA A 68 11.61 -4.20 0.92
C ALA A 68 12.24 -4.35 2.31
N LEU A 69 13.45 -3.84 2.57
CA LEU A 69 14.10 -3.92 3.88
C LEU A 69 13.44 -3.03 4.94
N CYS A 70 12.71 -1.99 4.57
CA CYS A 70 11.92 -1.19 5.52
C CYS A 70 10.51 -1.76 5.69
N ALA A 71 9.89 -2.24 4.61
CA ALA A 71 8.54 -2.81 4.66
C ALA A 71 8.52 -4.22 5.24
N HIS A 72 9.52 -5.06 4.95
CA HIS A 72 9.57 -6.47 5.34
C HIS A 72 9.73 -6.70 6.85
N PRO A 73 10.63 -6.03 7.60
CA PRO A 73 10.69 -6.19 9.05
C PRO A 73 9.49 -5.56 9.74
N CYS A 74 8.97 -4.42 9.25
CA CYS A 74 7.73 -3.83 9.77
C CYS A 74 6.53 -4.75 9.56
N TRP A 75 6.46 -5.42 8.41
CA TRP A 75 5.46 -6.43 8.07
C TRP A 75 5.63 -7.67 8.94
N LEU A 76 6.83 -8.25 9.03
CA LEU A 76 7.09 -9.43 9.86
C LEU A 76 6.87 -9.17 11.35
N LEU A 77 7.23 -8.00 11.88
CA LEU A 77 6.94 -7.59 13.26
C LEU A 77 5.43 -7.48 13.50
N LEU A 78 4.67 -6.94 12.54
CA LEU A 78 3.22 -6.90 12.59
C LEU A 78 2.62 -8.32 12.64
N TRP A 79 3.10 -9.24 11.79
CA TRP A 79 2.69 -10.65 11.82
C TRP A 79 3.08 -11.35 13.13
N ASN A 80 4.26 -11.05 13.66
CA ASN A 80 4.74 -11.62 14.91
C ASN A 80 3.84 -11.21 16.08
N VAL A 81 3.46 -9.92 16.19
CA VAL A 81 2.54 -9.40 17.22
C VAL A 81 1.11 -9.95 17.09
N LEU A 82 0.65 -10.23 15.86
CA LEU A 82 -0.74 -10.64 15.60
C LEU A 82 -0.98 -12.15 15.76
N PHE A 83 0.02 -12.98 15.47
CA PHE A 83 -0.17 -14.44 15.39
C PHE A 83 0.67 -15.24 16.38
N TRP A 84 1.80 -14.69 16.83
CA TRP A 84 2.60 -15.31 17.87
C TRP A 84 2.51 -14.45 19.15
N LYS A 85 2.48 -15.14 20.29
CA LYS A 85 2.19 -14.54 21.58
C LYS A 85 3.42 -13.83 22.15
#